data_AF-A0A352LPT7-F1
#
_entry.id   AF-A0A352LPT7-F1
#
_cell.length_a   1.000
_cell.length_b   1.000
_cell.length_c   1.000
_cell.angle_alpha   90.00
_cell.angle_beta   90.00
_cell.angle_gamma   90.00
#
_symmetry.space_group_name_H-M   'P 1'
#
loop_
_entity.id
_entity.type
_entity.pdbx_description
1 polymer ?
#
loop_
_entity_poly.entity_id
_entity_poly.type
_entity_poly.pdbx_seq_one_letter_code
_entity_poly.pdbx_strand_id
1 'polypeptide(L)'
;MPQTVNPLALAPENDAQCAQAIADLIVHDGMTWALARDRVLAGRRKAPAPHLIESAVRQTFAIFYEKEHREELLAQRQAAVRVLELLAEFRAFITGAVLNGAAGPDSTLVIEVFEDNPKAVEIAFLDAGVQIEAVTALKSPMPEPLECLGFLMPLKGR
;
A
#
# COMPACT_ATOMS: atom_id res chain seq x y z
N MET A 1 -9.29 -36.69 -31.48
CA MET A 1 -8.26 -36.14 -30.58
C MET A 1 -8.95 -35.09 -29.71
N PRO A 2 -9.22 -35.32 -28.43
CA PRO A 2 -9.76 -34.27 -27.58
C PRO A 2 -8.62 -33.27 -27.31
N GLN A 3 -8.90 -31.99 -27.53
CA GLN A 3 -7.96 -30.91 -27.22
C GLN A 3 -7.80 -30.87 -25.69
N THR A 4 -6.58 -31.11 -25.22
CA THR A 4 -6.20 -30.90 -23.82
C THR A 4 -6.28 -29.41 -23.55
N VAL A 5 -7.41 -28.97 -22.98
CA VAL A 5 -7.57 -27.60 -22.50
C VAL A 5 -6.61 -27.46 -21.33
N ASN A 6 -5.57 -26.66 -21.48
CA ASN A 6 -4.63 -26.34 -20.40
C ASN A 6 -5.42 -25.61 -19.29
N PRO A 7 -5.59 -26.19 -18.09
CA PRO A 7 -6.43 -25.59 -17.04
C PRO A 7 -5.85 -24.31 -16.43
N LEU A 8 -4.61 -23.95 -16.78
CA LEU A 8 -3.83 -22.88 -16.13
C LEU A 8 -3.66 -21.61 -16.99
N ALA A 9 -4.40 -21.45 -18.08
CA ALA A 9 -4.23 -20.28 -18.98
C ALA A 9 -5.54 -19.59 -19.37
N LEU A 10 -6.57 -19.65 -18.53
CA LEU A 10 -7.75 -18.81 -18.69
C LEU A 10 -7.43 -17.42 -18.12
N ALA A 11 -7.36 -16.42 -18.99
CA ALA A 11 -7.26 -15.03 -18.55
C ALA A 11 -8.41 -14.74 -17.57
N PRO A 12 -8.16 -14.09 -16.42
CA PRO A 12 -9.18 -13.89 -15.41
C PRO A 12 -10.40 -13.20 -16.02
N GLU A 13 -11.58 -13.81 -15.96
CA GLU A 13 -12.76 -13.37 -16.71
C GLU A 13 -13.54 -12.29 -15.95
N ASN A 14 -13.56 -12.36 -14.62
CA ASN A 14 -14.31 -11.44 -13.74
C ASN A 14 -13.41 -10.65 -12.76
N ASP A 15 -13.98 -9.63 -12.11
CA ASP A 15 -13.25 -8.72 -11.21
C ASP A 15 -12.58 -9.47 -10.04
N ALA A 16 -13.21 -10.53 -9.51
CA ALA A 16 -12.66 -11.33 -8.42
C ALA A 16 -11.43 -12.15 -8.86
N GLN A 17 -11.50 -12.79 -10.03
CA GLN A 17 -10.36 -13.51 -10.60
C GLN A 17 -9.21 -12.56 -10.95
N CYS A 18 -9.51 -11.36 -11.46
CA CYS A 18 -8.47 -10.35 -11.69
C CYS A 18 -7.82 -9.90 -10.39
N ALA A 19 -8.63 -9.62 -9.35
CA ALA A 19 -8.13 -9.25 -8.04
C ALA A 19 -7.23 -10.34 -7.45
N GLN A 20 -7.63 -11.61 -7.56
CA GLN A 20 -6.84 -12.74 -7.10
C GLN A 20 -5.53 -12.87 -7.88
N ALA A 21 -5.57 -12.81 -9.21
CA ALA A 21 -4.36 -12.88 -10.03
C ALA A 21 -3.37 -11.74 -9.71
N ILE A 22 -3.87 -10.53 -9.45
CA ILE A 22 -3.03 -9.40 -9.01
C ILE A 22 -2.43 -9.69 -7.62
N ALA A 23 -3.24 -10.21 -6.69
CA ALA A 23 -2.80 -10.57 -5.36
C ALA A 23 -1.69 -11.63 -5.38
N ASP A 24 -1.82 -12.64 -6.23
CA ASP A 24 -0.82 -13.71 -6.35
C ASP A 24 0.52 -13.16 -6.84
N LEU A 25 0.52 -12.25 -7.83
CA LEU A 25 1.75 -11.57 -8.29
C LEU A 25 2.38 -10.68 -7.19
N ILE A 26 1.57 -10.03 -6.36
CA ILE A 26 2.08 -9.18 -5.28
C ILE A 26 2.68 -10.06 -4.17
N VAL A 27 1.95 -11.09 -3.73
CA VAL A 27 2.28 -11.86 -2.54
C VAL A 27 3.33 -12.93 -2.82
N HIS A 28 3.20 -13.68 -3.92
CA HIS A 28 4.12 -14.77 -4.24
C HIS A 28 5.33 -14.29 -5.03
N ASP A 29 5.12 -13.37 -5.98
CA ASP A 29 6.20 -12.92 -6.87
C ASP A 29 6.85 -11.61 -6.40
N GLY A 30 6.35 -10.99 -5.32
CA GLY A 30 6.88 -9.73 -4.78
C GLY A 30 6.74 -8.54 -5.74
N MET A 31 5.82 -8.60 -6.70
CA MET A 31 5.65 -7.50 -7.65
C MET A 31 5.07 -6.26 -6.97
N THR A 32 5.47 -5.08 -7.45
CA THR A 32 4.81 -3.83 -7.05
C THR A 32 3.35 -3.84 -7.48
N TRP A 33 2.50 -3.15 -6.70
CA TRP A 33 1.08 -3.03 -6.99
C TRP A 33 0.78 -2.52 -8.40
N ALA A 34 1.54 -1.52 -8.87
CA ALA A 34 1.38 -0.97 -10.20
C ALA A 34 1.72 -2.02 -11.28
N LEU A 35 2.86 -2.70 -11.15
CA LEU A 35 3.31 -3.69 -12.12
C LEU A 35 2.36 -4.90 -12.18
N ALA A 36 1.91 -5.40 -11.04
CA ALA A 36 0.96 -6.51 -10.96
C ALA A 36 -0.37 -6.15 -11.64
N ARG A 37 -0.88 -4.94 -11.38
CA ARG A 37 -2.09 -4.42 -12.04
C ARG A 37 -1.91 -4.31 -13.54
N ASP A 38 -0.83 -3.68 -14.00
CA ASP A 38 -0.58 -3.48 -15.43
C ASP A 38 -0.44 -4.82 -16.16
N ARG A 39 0.24 -5.80 -15.54
CA ARG A 39 0.41 -7.15 -16.09
C ARG A 39 -0.91 -7.90 -16.25
N VAL A 40 -1.79 -7.86 -15.25
CA VAL A 40 -3.08 -8.58 -15.30
C VAL A 40 -4.12 -7.84 -16.15
N LEU A 41 -4.05 -6.51 -16.18
CA LEU A 41 -5.02 -5.67 -16.89
C LEU A 41 -4.62 -5.35 -18.32
N ALA A 42 -3.45 -5.81 -18.79
CA ALA A 42 -3.00 -5.66 -20.17
C ALA A 42 -4.09 -6.13 -21.15
N GLY A 43 -4.71 -5.18 -21.86
CA GLY A 43 -5.78 -5.45 -22.82
C GLY A 43 -7.22 -5.47 -22.24
N ARG A 44 -7.42 -5.27 -20.94
CA ARG A 44 -8.76 -5.12 -20.32
C ARG A 44 -9.20 -3.66 -20.27
N ARG A 45 -10.48 -3.41 -20.53
CA ARG A 45 -11.09 -2.07 -20.45
C ARG A 45 -11.47 -1.66 -19.03
N LYS A 46 -11.67 -2.62 -18.11
CA LYS A 46 -12.12 -2.35 -16.74
C LYS A 46 -11.21 -3.06 -15.73
N ALA A 47 -10.71 -2.28 -14.79
CA ALA A 47 -9.98 -2.77 -13.62
C ALA A 47 -10.96 -3.19 -12.51
N PRO A 48 -10.63 -4.22 -11.71
CA PRO A 48 -11.38 -4.51 -10.50
C PRO A 48 -11.30 -3.32 -9.54
N ALA A 49 -12.32 -3.18 -8.69
CA ALA A 49 -12.31 -2.14 -7.67
C ALA A 49 -11.12 -2.33 -6.71
N PRO A 50 -10.46 -1.24 -6.25
CA PRO A 50 -9.26 -1.34 -5.40
C PRO A 50 -9.46 -2.23 -4.17
N HIS A 51 -10.60 -2.10 -3.48
CA HIS A 51 -10.91 -2.90 -2.29
C HIS A 51 -10.99 -4.42 -2.55
N LEU A 52 -11.28 -4.85 -3.78
CA LEU A 52 -11.27 -6.28 -4.13
C LEU A 52 -9.83 -6.80 -4.18
N ILE A 53 -8.92 -6.03 -4.77
CA ILE A 53 -7.48 -6.37 -4.81
C ILE A 53 -6.92 -6.39 -3.39
N GLU A 54 -7.20 -5.36 -2.59
CA GLU A 54 -6.77 -5.29 -1.18
C GLU A 54 -7.28 -6.47 -0.35
N SER A 55 -8.53 -6.88 -0.57
CA SER A 55 -9.09 -8.03 0.12
C SER A 55 -8.44 -9.34 -0.31
N ALA A 56 -8.19 -9.52 -1.61
CA ALA A 56 -7.50 -10.70 -2.13
C ALA A 56 -6.05 -10.77 -1.60
N VAL A 57 -5.29 -9.67 -1.63
CA VAL A 57 -3.92 -9.60 -1.07
C VAL A 57 -3.91 -10.00 0.40
N ARG A 58 -4.79 -9.42 1.22
CA ARG A 58 -4.89 -9.75 2.65
C ARG A 58 -5.26 -11.22 2.88
N GLN A 59 -6.14 -11.79 2.06
CA GLN A 59 -6.52 -13.20 2.14
C GLN A 59 -5.35 -14.12 1.75
N THR A 60 -4.64 -13.81 0.66
CA THR A 60 -3.48 -14.59 0.21
C THR A 60 -2.38 -14.59 1.28
N PHE A 61 -2.05 -13.43 1.87
CA PHE A 61 -1.12 -13.39 3.00
C PHE A 61 -1.60 -14.23 4.19
N ALA A 62 -2.88 -14.13 4.57
CA ALA A 62 -3.42 -14.90 5.68
C ALA A 62 -3.40 -16.43 5.46
N ILE A 63 -3.44 -16.88 4.20
CA ILE A 63 -3.41 -18.30 3.84
C ILE A 63 -1.98 -18.83 3.76
N PHE A 64 -1.07 -18.08 3.14
CA PHE A 64 0.27 -18.59 2.77
C PHE A 64 1.43 -18.06 3.62
N TYR A 65 1.28 -16.89 4.25
CA TYR A 65 2.35 -16.19 4.97
C TYR A 65 1.82 -15.53 6.26
N GLU A 66 0.91 -16.21 6.97
CA GLU A 66 0.14 -15.65 8.08
C GLU A 66 1.03 -15.02 9.17
N LYS A 67 2.09 -15.72 9.56
CA LYS A 67 2.96 -15.32 10.67
C LYS A 67 3.88 -14.18 10.25
N GLU A 68 4.58 -14.34 9.13
CA GLU A 68 5.51 -13.38 8.57
C GLU A 68 4.79 -12.05 8.28
N HIS A 69 3.65 -12.11 7.60
CA HIS A 69 2.85 -10.92 7.28
C HIS A 69 2.35 -10.21 8.54
N ARG A 70 1.91 -10.96 9.55
CA ARG A 70 1.45 -10.36 10.82
C ARG A 70 2.58 -9.60 11.52
N GLU A 71 3.78 -10.17 11.57
CA GLU A 71 4.94 -9.54 12.21
C GLU A 71 5.39 -8.29 11.46
N GLU A 72 5.42 -8.34 10.12
CA GLU A 72 5.77 -7.21 9.26
C GLU A 72 4.74 -6.07 9.36
N LEU A 73 3.45 -6.40 9.24
CA LEU A 73 2.37 -5.43 9.36
C LEU A 73 2.36 -4.76 10.74
N LEU A 74 2.66 -5.51 11.80
CA LEU A 74 2.80 -4.95 13.15
C LEU A 74 3.94 -3.94 13.20
N ALA A 75 5.10 -4.27 12.64
CA ALA A 75 6.25 -3.36 12.61
C ALA A 75 5.94 -2.06 11.83
N GLN A 76 5.25 -2.17 10.68
CA GLN A 76 4.81 -1.01 9.91
C GLN A 76 3.79 -0.16 10.67
N ARG A 77 2.84 -0.78 11.37
CA ARG A 77 1.87 -0.05 12.22
C ARG A 77 2.53 0.62 13.42
N GLN A 78 3.54 0.01 14.02
CA GLN A 78 4.33 0.64 15.08
C GLN A 78 5.12 1.84 14.56
N ALA A 79 5.69 1.75 13.33
CA ALA A 79 6.30 2.91 12.68
C ALA A 79 5.27 4.02 12.43
N ALA A 80 4.07 3.65 11.97
CA ALA A 80 2.99 4.61 11.77
C ALA A 80 2.58 5.33 13.05
N VAL A 81 2.48 4.62 14.17
CA VAL A 81 2.20 5.22 15.48
C VAL A 81 3.27 6.24 15.87
N ARG A 82 4.56 5.93 15.68
CA ARG A 82 5.64 6.91 15.97
C ARG A 82 5.48 8.20 15.17
N VAL A 83 5.12 8.09 13.89
CA VAL A 83 4.91 9.28 13.06
C VAL A 83 3.64 10.03 13.48
N LEU A 84 2.56 9.33 13.83
CA LEU A 84 1.36 9.97 14.37
C LEU A 84 1.60 10.67 15.70
N GLU A 85 2.48 10.14 16.56
CA GLU A 85 2.88 10.78 17.81
C GLU A 85 3.65 12.10 17.56
N LEU A 86 4.53 12.13 16.54
CA LEU A 86 5.20 13.37 16.11
C LEU A 86 4.21 14.40 15.55
N LEU A 87 3.12 13.91 14.96
CA LEU A 87 2.07 14.73 14.35
C LEU A 87 0.85 14.93 15.26
N ALA A 88 0.97 14.68 16.57
CA ALA A 88 -0.17 14.65 17.49
C ALA A 88 -0.94 15.99 17.58
N GLU A 89 -0.29 17.10 17.24
CA GLU A 89 -0.92 18.43 17.21
C GLU A 89 -1.74 18.68 15.93
N PHE A 90 -1.60 17.82 14.92
CA PHE A 90 -2.27 17.95 13.62
C PHE A 90 -3.36 16.91 13.43
N ARG A 91 -4.27 17.18 12.50
CA ARG A 91 -5.25 16.18 12.04
C ARG A 91 -4.59 15.21 11.05
N ALA A 92 -3.87 14.23 11.57
CA ALA A 92 -3.14 13.22 10.81
C ALA A 92 -3.82 11.84 10.85
N PHE A 93 -3.96 11.18 9.70
CA PHE A 93 -4.59 9.86 9.57
C PHE A 93 -3.76 8.94 8.68
N ILE A 94 -3.56 7.69 9.12
CA ILE A 94 -2.93 6.66 8.29
C ILE A 94 -3.93 6.22 7.21
N THR A 95 -3.45 6.02 5.98
CA THR A 95 -4.24 5.50 4.86
C THR A 95 -3.50 4.38 4.12
N GLY A 96 -4.14 3.81 3.10
CA GLY A 96 -3.53 2.81 2.23
C GLY A 96 -3.30 1.44 2.86
N ALA A 97 -2.29 0.72 2.35
CA ALA A 97 -2.10 -0.70 2.59
C ALA A 97 -1.81 -1.05 4.07
N VAL A 98 -1.11 -0.17 4.80
CA VAL A 98 -0.77 -0.39 6.22
C VAL A 98 -2.04 -0.33 7.09
N LEU A 99 -2.96 0.58 6.77
CA LEU A 99 -4.25 0.68 7.43
C LEU A 99 -5.09 -0.58 7.15
N ASN A 100 -5.30 -0.90 5.87
CA ASN A 100 -6.23 -1.96 5.46
C ASN A 100 -5.68 -3.39 5.65
N GLY A 101 -4.39 -3.53 5.97
CA GLY A 101 -3.72 -4.80 6.25
C GLY A 101 -3.27 -5.60 5.02
N ALA A 102 -3.24 -4.96 3.84
CA ALA A 102 -2.72 -5.53 2.60
C ALA A 102 -1.26 -5.10 2.31
N ALA A 103 -0.57 -4.51 3.29
CA ALA A 103 0.81 -4.07 3.11
C ALA A 103 1.80 -5.22 3.13
N GLY A 104 2.54 -5.40 2.03
CA GLY A 104 3.73 -6.24 1.97
C GLY A 104 5.03 -5.49 2.35
N PRO A 105 6.20 -6.13 2.22
CA PRO A 105 7.51 -5.61 2.64
C PRO A 105 7.86 -4.22 2.08
N ASP A 106 7.57 -3.98 0.80
CA ASP A 106 7.91 -2.73 0.10
C ASP A 106 6.77 -1.69 0.12
N SER A 107 5.79 -1.87 1.01
CA SER A 107 4.66 -0.95 1.10
C SER A 107 5.06 0.36 1.74
N THR A 108 4.76 1.47 1.06
CA THR A 108 4.92 2.81 1.62
C THR A 108 3.85 3.06 2.68
N LEU A 109 4.28 3.55 3.85
CA LEU A 109 3.36 4.12 4.84
C LEU A 109 2.88 5.48 4.34
N VAL A 110 1.56 5.65 4.24
CA VAL A 110 0.93 6.90 3.81
C VAL A 110 0.16 7.50 4.99
N ILE A 111 0.42 8.77 5.28
CA ILE A 111 -0.29 9.56 6.28
C ILE A 111 -0.79 10.82 5.58
N GLU A 112 -2.08 11.10 5.74
CA GLU A 112 -2.71 12.31 5.26
C GLU A 112 -2.89 13.29 6.42
N VAL A 113 -2.44 14.53 6.23
CA VAL A 113 -2.49 15.58 7.24
C VAL A 113 -3.38 16.71 6.74
N PHE A 114 -4.42 17.04 7.52
CA PHE A 114 -5.44 18.03 7.15
C PHE A 114 -5.16 19.36 7.83
N GLU A 115 -4.20 20.10 7.28
CA GLU A 115 -3.78 21.42 7.77
C GLU A 115 -3.74 22.46 6.65
N ASP A 116 -4.09 23.70 6.97
CA ASP A 116 -4.08 24.82 6.02
C ASP A 116 -2.67 25.41 5.83
N ASN A 117 -1.75 25.13 6.77
CA ASN A 117 -0.37 25.58 6.73
C ASN A 117 0.60 24.39 6.71
N PRO A 118 1.02 23.90 5.53
CA PRO A 118 1.90 22.73 5.44
C PRO A 118 3.29 22.97 6.04
N LYS A 119 3.74 24.24 6.15
CA LYS A 119 5.02 24.57 6.80
C LYS A 119 5.05 24.27 8.30
N ALA A 120 3.89 24.29 8.97
CA ALA A 120 3.83 23.86 10.36
C ALA A 120 4.19 22.37 10.51
N VAL A 121 3.74 21.53 9.55
CA VAL A 121 4.03 20.09 9.52
C VAL A 121 5.51 19.83 9.23
N GLU A 122 6.10 20.57 8.28
CA GLU A 122 7.54 20.48 8.00
C GLU A 122 8.39 20.82 9.23
N ILE A 123 8.06 21.92 9.91
CA ILE A 123 8.77 22.35 11.12
C ILE A 123 8.70 21.28 12.19
N ALA A 124 7.54 20.65 12.42
CA ALA A 124 7.40 19.57 13.39
C ALA A 124 8.32 18.37 13.08
N PHE A 125 8.48 18.01 11.80
CA PHE A 125 9.45 16.97 11.41
C PHE A 125 10.90 17.42 11.62
N LEU A 126 11.24 18.65 11.25
CA LEU A 126 12.59 19.18 11.42
C LEU A 126 12.99 19.31 12.90
N ASP A 127 12.07 19.77 13.76
CA ASP A 127 12.27 19.86 15.21
C ASP A 127 12.46 18.47 15.84
N ALA A 128 11.83 17.44 15.26
CA ALA A 128 12.04 16.03 15.62
C ALA A 128 13.32 15.42 15.01
N GLY A 129 14.12 16.21 14.28
CA GLY A 129 15.35 15.75 13.63
C GLY A 129 15.13 14.85 12.41
N VAL A 130 13.90 14.79 11.88
CA VAL A 130 13.55 13.98 10.71
C VAL A 130 13.89 14.76 9.44
N GLN A 131 14.76 14.17 8.60
CA GLN A 131 15.08 14.72 7.30
C GLN A 131 13.97 14.37 6.32
N ILE A 132 13.29 15.40 5.80
CA ILE A 132 12.18 15.30 4.86
C ILE A 132 12.57 15.85 3.49
N GLU A 133 11.97 15.30 2.44
CA GLU A 133 12.14 15.73 1.06
C GLU A 133 10.78 15.95 0.40
N ALA A 134 10.68 16.92 -0.51
CA ALA A 134 9.49 17.10 -1.33
C ALA A 134 9.40 15.96 -2.35
N VAL A 135 8.26 15.26 -2.39
CA VAL A 135 8.03 14.14 -3.29
C VAL A 135 6.77 14.37 -4.13
N THR A 136 6.63 13.61 -5.21
CA THR A 136 5.38 13.62 -5.97
C THR A 136 4.28 12.92 -5.18
N ALA A 137 3.11 13.53 -5.14
CA ALA A 137 1.95 12.98 -4.44
C ALA A 137 1.60 11.57 -4.97
N LEU A 138 1.41 10.63 -4.03
CA LEU A 138 0.79 9.36 -4.34
C LEU A 138 -0.67 9.59 -4.73
N LYS A 139 -1.19 8.75 -5.63
CA LYS A 139 -2.59 8.82 -6.02
C LYS A 139 -3.48 8.46 -4.83
N SER A 140 -4.22 9.44 -4.32
CA SER A 140 -5.18 9.29 -3.22
C SER A 140 -6.62 9.53 -3.72
N PRO A 141 -7.65 8.94 -3.08
CA PRO A 141 -9.04 9.36 -3.27
C PRO A 141 -9.34 10.77 -2.72
N MET A 142 -8.41 11.38 -1.97
CA MET A 142 -8.53 12.72 -1.41
C MET A 142 -8.18 13.82 -2.43
N PRO A 143 -8.54 15.09 -2.16
CA PRO A 143 -8.11 16.23 -2.96
C PRO A 143 -6.58 16.27 -3.13
N GLU A 144 -6.13 16.96 -4.19
CA GLU A 144 -4.71 17.17 -4.43
C GLU A 144 -4.06 17.84 -3.20
N PRO A 145 -2.99 17.26 -2.65
CA PRO A 145 -2.37 17.81 -1.45
C PRO A 145 -1.67 19.13 -1.76
N LEU A 146 -1.68 20.05 -0.78
CA LEU A 146 -0.94 21.30 -0.87
C LEU A 146 0.58 21.06 -0.96
N GLU A 147 1.07 20.05 -0.26
CA GLU A 147 2.47 19.65 -0.20
C GLU A 147 2.54 18.14 0.07
N CYS A 148 3.54 17.46 -0.49
CA CYS A 148 3.78 16.04 -0.24
C CYS A 148 5.23 15.83 0.18
N LEU A 149 5.40 15.22 1.36
CA LEU A 149 6.68 15.04 2.01
C LEU A 149 7.00 13.55 2.10
N GLY A 150 8.25 13.19 1.84
CA GLY A 150 8.78 11.84 1.98
C GLY A 150 9.99 11.81 2.90
N PHE A 151 10.13 10.75 3.66
CA PHE A 151 11.33 10.46 4.44
C PHE A 151 11.46 8.95 4.65
N LEU A 152 12.67 8.51 5.01
CA LEU A 152 12.94 7.13 5.37
C LEU A 152 13.03 7.01 6.90
N MET A 153 12.38 5.99 7.45
CA MET A 153 12.44 5.67 8.87
C MET A 153 12.65 4.16 9.03
N PRO A 154 13.51 3.72 9.97
CA PRO A 154 13.64 2.30 10.29
C PRO A 154 12.32 1.77 10.88
N LEU A 155 11.84 0.63 10.36
CA LEU A 155 10.61 -0.01 10.86
C LEU A 155 10.79 -0.55 12.29
N LYS A 156 11.94 -1.15 12.57
CA LYS A 156 12.34 -1.67 13.88
C LYS A 156 13.32 -0.69 14.52
N GLY A 157 13.14 -0.38 15.80
CA GLY A 157 14.01 0.54 16.54
C GLY A 157 15.45 0.04 16.54
N ARG A 158 16.32 0.75 15.82
CA ARG A 158 17.76 0.84 16.02
C ARG A 158 18.21 2.22 15.58
#